data_AF-A0A0F0GSQ6-F1
#
_entry.id   AF-A0A0F0GSQ6-F1
#
_cell.length_a   1.000
_cell.length_b   1.000
_cell.length_c   1.000
_cell.angle_alpha   90.00
_cell.angle_beta   90.00
_cell.angle_gamma   90.00
#
_symmetry.space_group_name_H-M   'P 1'
#
loop_
_entity.id
_entity.type
_entity.pdbx_description
1 polymer ?
#
loop_
_entity_poly.entity_id
_entity_poly.type
_entity_poly.pdbx_seq_one_letter_code
_entity_poly.pdbx_strand_id
1 'polypeptide(L)'
;MATKTGSGLGGLILVGALVALVATEPGQQILKDLGVTGEAAPADMLVPPDQVDRVKECTPEVLTKDKRCKNLAVLPVDAARMPNIALHTKLAWAAGHPALLHRGEVGSGTANRALACTAAVKAQYKPNSCDEYPHASSQEGGANASTAGVPAGEQRIQGGIVNATYSTNNLQPGDEFLVVILNTAKIPAEYAKG
;
A
#
# COMPACT_ATOMS: atom_id res chain seq x y z
N MET A 1 59.39 -30.64 -15.96
CA MET A 1 59.39 -29.73 -14.79
C MET A 1 57.94 -29.42 -14.45
N ALA A 2 57.53 -29.74 -13.21
CA ALA A 2 56.25 -29.33 -12.63
C ALA A 2 56.22 -27.78 -12.48
N THR A 3 55.08 -27.08 -12.35
CA THR A 3 54.37 -26.92 -11.07
C THR A 3 53.03 -26.14 -11.24
N LYS A 4 51.97 -26.67 -10.59
CA LYS A 4 50.76 -26.09 -9.94
C LYS A 4 49.83 -25.04 -10.58
N THR A 5 48.60 -25.51 -10.80
CA THR A 5 47.28 -25.14 -10.18
C THR A 5 47.11 -23.83 -9.40
N GLY A 6 45.99 -23.14 -9.68
CA GLY A 6 45.29 -22.23 -8.76
C GLY A 6 43.89 -21.88 -9.27
N SER A 7 42.87 -22.25 -8.50
CA SER A 7 41.42 -22.13 -8.77
C SER A 7 40.84 -20.87 -8.12
N GLY A 8 39.68 -20.36 -8.57
CA GLY A 8 38.82 -19.52 -7.73
C GLY A 8 37.90 -18.51 -8.43
N LEU A 9 36.59 -18.73 -8.27
CA LEU A 9 35.45 -17.79 -8.10
C LEU A 9 35.40 -16.52 -8.99
N GLY A 10 34.33 -16.22 -9.72
CA GLY A 10 32.92 -16.28 -9.33
C GLY A 10 32.37 -14.87 -9.09
N GLY A 11 31.53 -14.39 -10.02
CA GLY A 11 30.51 -13.35 -9.79
C GLY A 11 30.94 -11.88 -9.82
N LEU A 12 30.36 -11.09 -10.74
CA LEU A 12 29.30 -10.11 -10.45
C LEU A 12 29.04 -9.23 -11.69
N ILE A 13 27.81 -9.31 -12.17
CA ILE A 13 27.26 -8.44 -13.20
C ILE A 13 27.03 -7.06 -12.56
N LEU A 14 27.71 -6.05 -13.09
CA LEU A 14 27.44 -4.64 -12.81
C LEU A 14 26.25 -4.18 -13.66
N VAL A 15 25.14 -3.79 -13.03
CA VAL A 15 24.12 -2.96 -13.69
C VAL A 15 23.82 -1.74 -12.83
N GLY A 16 24.28 -0.60 -13.35
CA GLY A 16 23.49 0.62 -13.53
C GLY A 16 22.87 1.28 -12.29
N ALA A 17 23.52 2.37 -11.84
CA ALA A 17 22.92 3.39 -11.00
C ALA A 17 21.82 4.19 -11.72
N LEU A 18 20.81 4.67 -10.98
CA LEU A 18 20.45 6.10 -10.95
C LEU A 18 19.56 6.41 -9.73
N VAL A 19 19.93 7.43 -8.96
CA VAL A 19 19.16 8.05 -7.87
C VAL A 19 19.04 9.54 -8.17
N ALA A 20 17.84 10.12 -7.99
CA ALA A 20 17.62 11.55 -7.70
C ALA A 20 16.26 11.69 -6.97
N LEU A 21 16.20 11.83 -5.62
CA LEU A 21 16.17 13.07 -4.79
C LEU A 21 14.90 13.93 -5.05
N VAL A 22 14.03 14.35 -4.11
CA VAL A 22 14.13 14.68 -2.66
C VAL A 22 12.73 14.63 -1.99
N ALA A 23 12.59 14.08 -0.77
CA ALA A 23 11.53 14.45 0.18
C ALA A 23 11.91 14.13 1.65
N THR A 24 12.59 15.08 2.31
CA THR A 24 12.87 15.19 3.77
C THR A 24 13.78 14.12 4.43
N GLU A 25 14.64 14.58 5.35
CA GLU A 25 15.62 13.75 6.09
C GLU A 25 15.05 12.51 6.81
N PRO A 26 13.83 12.52 7.38
CA PRO A 26 13.26 11.31 8.00
C PRO A 26 12.94 10.21 6.97
N GLY A 27 12.57 10.59 5.74
CA GLY A 27 12.18 9.64 4.70
C GLY A 27 13.35 8.81 4.15
N GLN A 28 14.54 9.41 4.09
CA GLN A 28 15.74 8.73 3.58
C GLN A 28 16.35 7.74 4.57
N GLN A 29 16.23 7.98 5.88
CA GLN A 29 16.77 7.04 6.87
C GLN A 29 15.96 5.73 6.91
N ILE A 30 14.64 5.84 6.82
CA ILE A 30 13.73 4.69 6.77
C ILE A 30 13.98 3.83 5.52
N LEU A 31 14.31 4.45 4.38
CA LEU A 31 14.62 3.72 3.14
C LEU A 31 15.98 3.00 3.20
N LYS A 32 16.98 3.60 3.87
CA LYS A 32 18.29 2.99 4.11
C LYS A 32 18.21 1.79 5.05
N ASP A 33 17.42 1.90 6.12
CA ASP A 33 17.25 0.81 7.09
C ASP A 33 16.47 -0.39 6.51
N LEU A 34 15.75 -0.18 5.39
CA LEU A 34 14.97 -1.20 4.68
C LEU A 34 15.64 -1.73 3.38
N GLY A 35 16.84 -1.25 3.01
CA GLY A 35 17.59 -1.78 1.87
C GLY A 35 16.98 -1.51 0.49
N VAL A 36 16.13 -0.49 0.35
CA VAL A 36 15.40 -0.19 -0.89
C VAL A 36 16.05 0.96 -1.65
N THR A 37 16.60 0.68 -2.84
CA THR A 37 17.06 1.69 -3.81
C THR A 37 16.09 1.72 -5.00
N GLY A 38 15.13 2.65 -4.99
CA GLY A 38 14.20 2.90 -6.09
C GLY A 38 13.92 4.40 -6.24
N GLU A 39 13.51 4.82 -7.44
CA GLU A 39 13.00 6.18 -7.68
C GLU A 39 11.94 6.52 -6.61
N ALA A 40 12.05 7.69 -6.01
CA ALA A 40 11.09 8.10 -4.97
C ALA A 40 9.75 8.43 -5.65
N ALA A 41 8.65 7.97 -5.04
CA ALA A 41 7.33 8.47 -5.39
C ALA A 41 7.30 10.01 -5.29
N PRO A 42 6.39 10.69 -6.03
CA PRO A 42 6.22 12.14 -5.91
C PRO A 42 6.11 12.57 -4.45
N ALA A 43 6.64 13.76 -4.13
CA ALA A 43 6.68 14.25 -2.75
C ALA A 43 5.29 14.10 -2.09
N ASP A 44 5.30 13.54 -0.87
CA ASP A 44 4.10 13.27 -0.07
C ASP A 44 3.19 12.12 -0.54
N MET A 45 3.72 11.23 -1.40
CA MET A 45 3.09 9.95 -1.79
C MET A 45 3.96 8.77 -1.36
N LEU A 46 3.32 7.63 -1.07
CA LEU A 46 3.99 6.36 -0.83
C LEU A 46 3.28 5.24 -1.59
N VAL A 47 4.08 4.48 -2.33
CA VAL A 47 3.73 3.24 -3.03
C VAL A 47 4.91 2.27 -2.93
N PRO A 48 4.69 0.94 -3.08
CA PRO A 48 5.80 0.00 -3.23
C PRO A 48 6.72 0.34 -4.42
N PRO A 49 8.04 0.02 -4.35
CA PRO A 49 9.01 0.42 -5.37
C PRO A 49 8.66 -0.03 -6.80
N ASP A 50 8.06 -1.20 -6.94
CA ASP A 50 7.61 -1.78 -8.21
C ASP A 50 6.39 -1.05 -8.83
N GLN A 51 5.77 -0.13 -8.08
CA GLN A 51 4.59 0.63 -8.52
C GLN A 51 4.89 2.11 -8.77
N VAL A 52 6.10 2.60 -8.45
CA VAL A 52 6.47 4.03 -8.58
C VAL A 52 6.25 4.54 -10.00
N ASP A 53 6.68 3.78 -11.01
CA ASP A 53 6.55 4.16 -12.42
C ASP A 53 5.11 4.43 -12.86
N ARG A 54 4.14 3.80 -12.20
CA ARG A 54 2.71 3.94 -12.54
C ARG A 54 2.12 5.26 -12.06
N VAL A 55 2.78 5.93 -11.10
CA VAL A 55 2.28 7.15 -10.46
C VAL A 55 3.26 8.33 -10.51
N LYS A 56 4.47 8.14 -11.05
CA LYS A 56 5.53 9.17 -11.08
C LYS A 56 5.15 10.47 -11.78
N GLU A 57 4.15 10.46 -12.66
CA GLU A 57 3.65 11.64 -13.37
C GLU A 57 2.39 12.26 -12.74
N CYS A 58 1.98 11.80 -11.56
CA CYS A 58 0.76 12.23 -10.90
C CYS A 58 1.05 12.95 -9.57
N THR A 59 0.11 13.79 -9.13
CA THR A 59 0.24 14.56 -7.88
C THR A 59 -0.83 14.16 -6.86
N PRO A 60 -0.60 14.37 -5.55
CA PRO A 60 -1.61 14.10 -4.52
C PRO A 60 -2.97 14.74 -4.80
N GLU A 61 -2.99 15.96 -5.36
CA GLU A 61 -4.21 16.69 -5.68
C GLU A 61 -5.03 15.98 -6.77
N VAL A 62 -4.36 15.55 -7.84
CA VAL A 62 -4.99 14.78 -8.94
C VAL A 62 -5.51 13.45 -8.40
N LEU A 63 -4.71 12.72 -7.61
CA LEU A 63 -5.13 11.44 -7.04
C LEU A 63 -6.32 11.58 -6.09
N THR A 64 -6.36 12.64 -5.28
CA THR A 64 -7.46 12.90 -4.36
C THR A 64 -8.76 13.22 -5.10
N LYS A 65 -8.67 14.11 -6.09
CA LYS A 65 -9.83 14.59 -6.85
C LYS A 65 -10.35 13.51 -7.81
N ASP A 66 -9.48 13.07 -8.71
CA ASP A 66 -9.85 12.25 -9.86
C ASP A 66 -9.76 10.74 -9.56
N LYS A 67 -9.08 10.36 -8.47
CA LYS A 67 -8.89 8.95 -8.06
C LYS A 67 -8.31 8.12 -9.18
N ARG A 68 -7.38 8.74 -9.92
CA ARG A 68 -6.85 8.23 -11.17
C ARG A 68 -5.49 8.85 -11.44
N CYS A 69 -4.60 8.06 -12.00
CA CYS A 69 -3.36 8.50 -12.60
C CYS A 69 -3.37 8.05 -14.06
N LYS A 70 -3.50 8.97 -15.01
CA LYS A 70 -3.71 8.66 -16.44
C LYS A 70 -4.88 7.69 -16.64
N ASN A 71 -4.62 6.44 -17.03
CA ASN A 71 -5.64 5.41 -17.25
C ASN A 71 -5.81 4.46 -16.07
N LEU A 72 -4.96 4.56 -15.05
CA LEU A 72 -4.99 3.71 -13.86
C LEU A 72 -5.87 4.34 -12.79
N ALA A 73 -6.89 3.61 -12.33
CA ALA A 73 -7.62 4.02 -11.14
C ALA A 73 -6.72 3.94 -9.91
N VAL A 74 -6.87 4.92 -9.02
CA VAL A 74 -6.09 5.04 -7.80
C VAL A 74 -7.04 5.16 -6.62
N LEU A 75 -6.82 4.34 -5.59
CA LEU A 75 -7.46 4.48 -4.30
C LEU A 75 -6.51 5.26 -3.37
N PRO A 76 -6.79 6.55 -3.12
CA PRO A 76 -5.96 7.34 -2.21
C PRO A 76 -6.28 7.02 -0.76
N VAL A 77 -5.27 6.57 -0.01
CA VAL A 77 -5.30 6.45 1.45
C VAL A 77 -4.63 7.69 2.04
N ASP A 78 -5.45 8.66 2.41
CA ASP A 78 -4.97 9.92 2.96
C ASP A 78 -4.64 9.80 4.46
N ALA A 79 -3.34 9.76 4.80
CA ALA A 79 -2.89 9.62 6.19
C ALA A 79 -3.21 10.84 7.07
N ALA A 80 -3.52 12.01 6.50
CA ALA A 80 -4.02 13.14 7.28
C ALA A 80 -5.45 12.92 7.78
N ARG A 81 -6.22 12.02 7.15
CA ARG A 81 -7.62 11.71 7.47
C ARG A 81 -7.80 10.33 8.07
N MET A 82 -6.93 9.39 7.73
CA MET A 82 -6.99 7.99 8.15
C MET A 82 -5.58 7.47 8.51
N PRO A 83 -4.91 8.06 9.53
CA PRO A 83 -3.53 7.73 9.85
C PRO A 83 -3.31 6.26 10.23
N ASN A 84 -4.24 5.63 10.95
CA ASN A 84 -4.10 4.22 11.36
C ASN A 84 -4.32 3.26 10.17
N ILE A 85 -5.24 3.58 9.26
CA ILE A 85 -5.41 2.80 8.01
C ILE A 85 -4.19 2.96 7.09
N ALA A 86 -3.60 4.16 7.03
CA ALA A 86 -2.36 4.37 6.26
C ALA A 86 -1.20 3.56 6.84
N LEU A 87 -1.07 3.52 8.17
CA LEU A 87 -0.09 2.65 8.84
C LEU A 87 -0.36 1.17 8.54
N HIS A 88 -1.60 0.70 8.66
CA HIS A 88 -1.96 -0.69 8.36
C HIS A 88 -1.61 -1.06 6.91
N THR A 89 -1.96 -0.21 5.95
CA THR A 89 -1.67 -0.41 4.53
C THR A 89 -0.16 -0.52 4.28
N LYS A 90 0.63 0.39 4.87
CA LYS A 90 2.10 0.36 4.80
C LYS A 90 2.68 -0.95 5.35
N LEU A 91 2.20 -1.39 6.52
CA LEU A 91 2.65 -2.64 7.14
C LEU A 91 2.23 -3.88 6.34
N ALA A 92 1.03 -3.87 5.75
CA ALA A 92 0.55 -4.95 4.90
C ALA A 92 1.42 -5.09 3.63
N TRP A 93 1.82 -3.97 3.00
CA TRP A 93 2.79 -4.00 1.91
C TRP A 93 4.15 -4.56 2.34
N ALA A 94 4.65 -4.16 3.51
CA ALA A 94 5.89 -4.71 4.07
C ALA A 94 5.79 -6.22 4.36
N ALA A 95 4.59 -6.73 4.63
CA ALA A 95 4.30 -8.16 4.81
C ALA A 95 4.06 -8.91 3.49
N GLY A 96 4.18 -8.24 2.33
CA GLY A 96 4.07 -8.85 1.01
C GLY A 96 2.68 -8.79 0.37
N HIS A 97 1.71 -8.06 0.95
CA HIS A 97 0.43 -7.83 0.29
C HIS A 97 0.59 -6.84 -0.88
N PRO A 98 -0.10 -7.07 -2.01
CA PRO A 98 0.06 -6.22 -3.20
C PRO A 98 -0.58 -4.85 -3.01
N ALA A 99 0.01 -3.81 -3.62
CA ALA A 99 -0.61 -2.48 -3.73
C ALA A 99 -1.56 -2.35 -4.94
N LEU A 100 -1.28 -3.10 -6.01
CA LEU A 100 -2.17 -3.22 -7.15
C LEU A 100 -3.21 -4.30 -6.85
N LEU A 101 -4.48 -3.89 -6.79
CA LEU A 101 -5.60 -4.75 -6.47
C LEU A 101 -6.58 -4.79 -7.64
N HIS A 102 -7.37 -5.85 -7.70
CA HIS A 102 -8.45 -5.99 -8.68
C HIS A 102 -9.80 -5.86 -8.01
N ARG A 103 -10.72 -5.10 -8.60
CA ARG A 103 -12.08 -4.97 -8.06
C ARG A 103 -12.72 -6.37 -8.00
N GLY A 104 -13.22 -6.73 -6.83
CA GLY A 104 -13.93 -7.98 -6.61
C GLY A 104 -15.33 -7.97 -7.23
N GLU A 105 -15.91 -9.17 -7.33
CA GLU A 105 -17.30 -9.32 -7.75
C GLU A 105 -18.26 -8.51 -6.89
N VAL A 106 -19.34 -8.01 -7.50
CA VAL A 106 -20.37 -7.28 -6.75
C VAL A 106 -20.96 -8.19 -5.68
N GLY A 107 -20.84 -7.78 -4.41
CA GLY A 107 -21.34 -8.53 -3.25
C GLY A 107 -20.33 -9.48 -2.60
N SER A 108 -19.16 -9.75 -3.20
CA SER A 108 -18.13 -10.61 -2.60
C SER A 108 -17.55 -10.04 -1.30
N GLY A 109 -17.60 -8.71 -1.14
CA GLY A 109 -17.04 -8.01 0.01
C GLY A 109 -17.59 -8.46 1.37
N THR A 110 -18.85 -8.89 1.45
CA THR A 110 -19.41 -9.41 2.71
C THR A 110 -18.75 -10.74 3.11
N ALA A 111 -18.57 -11.65 2.15
CA ALA A 111 -17.93 -12.93 2.37
C ALA A 111 -16.44 -12.75 2.71
N ASN A 112 -15.72 -11.92 1.94
CA ASN A 112 -14.31 -11.62 2.18
C ASN A 112 -14.09 -10.99 3.56
N ARG A 113 -14.92 -10.03 3.96
CA ARG A 113 -14.86 -9.44 5.30
C ARG A 113 -15.13 -10.45 6.41
N ALA A 114 -16.06 -11.38 6.21
CA ALA A 114 -16.35 -12.42 7.20
C ALA A 114 -15.15 -13.37 7.40
N LEU A 115 -14.37 -13.60 6.35
CA LEU A 115 -13.13 -14.40 6.41
C LEU A 115 -12.00 -13.65 7.11
N ALA A 116 -11.78 -12.37 6.79
CA ALA A 116 -10.72 -11.56 7.41
C ALA A 116 -11.06 -11.16 8.85
N CYS A 117 -12.19 -10.47 9.03
CA CYS A 117 -12.63 -9.91 10.31
C CYS A 117 -13.66 -10.81 10.99
N THR A 118 -13.19 -11.98 11.42
CA THR A 118 -13.98 -12.94 12.19
C THR A 118 -14.50 -12.34 13.51
N ALA A 119 -15.46 -13.01 14.16
CA ALA A 119 -15.99 -12.57 15.45
C ALA A 119 -14.88 -12.45 16.53
N ALA A 120 -13.90 -13.36 16.52
CA ALA A 120 -12.76 -13.34 17.43
C ALA A 120 -11.84 -12.14 17.15
N VAL A 121 -11.49 -11.91 15.88
CA VAL A 121 -10.66 -10.76 15.46
C VAL A 121 -11.34 -9.44 15.82
N LYS A 122 -12.65 -9.31 15.53
CA LYS A 122 -13.42 -8.13 15.93
C LYS A 122 -13.46 -7.92 17.43
N ALA A 123 -13.53 -9.00 18.21
CA ALA A 123 -13.48 -8.90 19.68
C ALA A 123 -12.12 -8.43 20.18
N GLN A 124 -11.03 -8.89 19.56
CA GLN A 124 -9.66 -8.48 19.88
C GLN A 124 -9.44 -6.98 19.67
N TYR A 125 -10.06 -6.39 18.64
CA TYR A 125 -9.85 -4.97 18.33
C TYR A 125 -10.78 -4.00 19.05
N LYS A 126 -11.77 -4.46 19.85
CA LYS A 126 -12.66 -3.53 20.57
C LYS A 126 -11.84 -2.59 21.47
N PRO A 127 -12.16 -1.28 21.50
CA PRO A 127 -13.34 -0.63 20.89
C PRO A 127 -13.18 -0.22 19.41
N ASN A 128 -12.02 -0.46 18.81
CA ASN A 128 -11.73 -0.16 17.41
C ASN A 128 -12.49 -1.09 16.45
N SER A 129 -12.55 -0.66 15.18
CA SER A 129 -13.06 -1.46 14.07
C SER A 129 -11.96 -2.33 13.49
N CYS A 130 -12.32 -3.47 12.92
CA CYS A 130 -11.40 -4.30 12.16
C CYS A 130 -11.28 -3.73 10.74
N ASP A 131 -10.08 -3.29 10.37
CA ASP A 131 -9.70 -2.97 9.00
C ASP A 131 -9.04 -4.18 8.35
N GLU A 132 -9.20 -4.32 7.03
CA GLU A 132 -8.70 -5.44 6.25
C GLU A 132 -7.90 -4.95 5.03
N TYR A 133 -6.69 -5.50 4.85
CA TYR A 133 -5.86 -5.28 3.66
C TYR A 133 -5.27 -6.60 3.13
N PRO A 134 -5.47 -6.98 1.86
CA PRO A 134 -6.21 -6.26 0.83
C PRO A 134 -7.70 -6.10 1.16
N HIS A 135 -8.31 -5.05 0.59
CA HIS A 135 -9.68 -4.68 0.91
C HIS A 135 -10.66 -5.82 0.60
N ALA A 136 -11.67 -6.01 1.45
CA ALA A 136 -12.67 -7.06 1.22
C ALA A 136 -13.37 -6.95 -0.15
N SER A 137 -13.50 -5.73 -0.70
CA SER A 137 -14.07 -5.49 -2.02
C SER A 137 -13.12 -5.74 -3.19
N SER A 138 -11.89 -6.23 -2.94
CA SER A 138 -10.95 -6.66 -3.97
C SER A 138 -10.93 -8.19 -4.12
N GLN A 139 -10.33 -8.69 -5.20
CA GLN A 139 -10.14 -10.12 -5.43
C GLN A 139 -9.11 -10.74 -4.49
N GLU A 140 -8.13 -9.95 -4.05
CA GLU A 140 -7.05 -10.34 -3.14
C GLU A 140 -7.47 -10.30 -1.66
N GLY A 141 -8.62 -9.70 -1.36
CA GLY A 141 -9.18 -9.67 -0.02
C GLY A 141 -9.68 -11.05 0.44
N GLY A 142 -10.03 -11.15 1.73
CA GLY A 142 -10.57 -12.38 2.31
C GLY A 142 -9.64 -13.03 3.31
N ALA A 143 -9.58 -14.37 3.33
CA ALA A 143 -8.95 -15.15 4.40
C ALA A 143 -7.47 -14.84 4.66
N ASN A 144 -6.74 -14.37 3.65
CA ASN A 144 -5.33 -14.03 3.77
C ASN A 144 -5.07 -12.54 3.98
N ALA A 145 -6.11 -11.72 4.16
CA ALA A 145 -5.92 -10.30 4.42
C ALA A 145 -5.26 -10.06 5.78
N SER A 146 -4.30 -9.15 5.82
CA SER A 146 -3.84 -8.52 7.05
C SER A 146 -5.02 -7.80 7.72
N THR A 147 -5.06 -7.85 9.05
CA THR A 147 -6.09 -7.16 9.84
C THR A 147 -5.47 -6.28 10.91
N ALA A 148 -6.14 -5.16 11.20
CA ALA A 148 -5.73 -4.23 12.25
C ALA A 148 -6.94 -3.58 12.92
N GLY A 149 -6.77 -3.16 14.18
CA GLY A 149 -7.76 -2.35 14.88
C GLY A 149 -7.57 -0.87 14.57
N VAL A 150 -8.54 -0.25 13.88
CA VAL A 150 -8.52 1.18 13.53
C VAL A 150 -9.73 1.93 14.09
N PRO A 151 -9.65 3.25 14.32
CA PRO A 151 -10.81 4.03 14.75
C PRO A 151 -11.98 3.90 13.76
N ALA A 152 -13.20 3.67 14.27
CA ALA A 152 -14.38 3.49 13.42
C ALA A 152 -14.67 4.70 12.50
N GLY A 153 -14.18 5.90 12.86
CA GLY A 153 -14.24 7.08 12.01
C GLY A 153 -13.42 6.92 10.72
N GLU A 154 -12.21 6.38 10.83
CA GLU A 154 -11.33 6.12 9.68
C GLU A 154 -11.96 5.08 8.74
N GLN A 155 -12.52 3.98 9.29
CA GLN A 155 -13.17 2.94 8.49
C GLN A 155 -14.31 3.49 7.62
N ARG A 156 -15.12 4.42 8.17
CA ARG A 156 -16.21 5.06 7.41
C ARG A 156 -15.68 5.94 6.28
N ILE A 157 -14.61 6.69 6.53
CA ILE A 157 -13.97 7.52 5.51
C ILE A 157 -13.41 6.61 4.39
N GLN A 158 -12.72 5.53 4.75
CA GLN A 158 -12.14 4.58 3.79
C GLN A 158 -13.24 3.98 2.91
N GLY A 159 -14.34 3.50 3.50
CA GLY A 159 -15.46 2.94 2.75
C GLY A 159 -16.07 3.96 1.76
N GLY A 160 -16.16 5.23 2.14
CA GLY A 160 -16.58 6.30 1.24
C GLY A 160 -15.61 6.51 0.08
N ILE A 161 -14.30 6.50 0.34
CA ILE A 161 -13.28 6.65 -0.69
C ILE A 161 -13.25 5.45 -1.64
N VAL A 162 -13.33 4.21 -1.13
CA VAL A 162 -13.42 2.98 -1.94
C VAL A 162 -14.58 3.08 -2.92
N ASN A 163 -15.78 3.41 -2.42
CA ASN A 163 -16.98 3.54 -3.25
C ASN A 163 -16.85 4.67 -4.29
N ALA A 164 -16.24 5.80 -3.90
CA ALA A 164 -15.97 6.90 -4.82
C ALA A 164 -14.96 6.50 -5.89
N THR A 165 -13.87 5.80 -5.54
CA THR A 165 -12.89 5.30 -6.52
C THR A 165 -13.56 4.39 -7.54
N TYR A 166 -14.41 3.47 -7.10
CA TYR A 166 -15.13 2.55 -7.98
C TYR A 166 -16.11 3.26 -8.91
N SER A 167 -16.89 4.20 -8.38
CA SER A 167 -17.90 4.92 -9.17
C SER A 167 -17.30 5.99 -10.09
N THR A 168 -16.38 6.82 -9.61
CA THR A 168 -15.69 7.85 -10.42
C THR A 168 -14.91 7.25 -11.58
N ASN A 169 -14.34 6.05 -11.40
CA ASN A 169 -13.57 5.37 -12.44
C ASN A 169 -14.36 4.34 -13.24
N ASN A 170 -15.66 4.16 -12.93
CA ASN A 170 -16.50 3.12 -13.52
C ASN A 170 -15.85 1.72 -13.52
N LEU A 171 -15.17 1.36 -12.43
CA LEU A 171 -14.46 0.08 -12.36
C LEU A 171 -15.45 -1.07 -12.49
N GLN A 172 -15.12 -2.09 -13.26
CA GLN A 172 -15.84 -3.35 -13.34
C GLN A 172 -15.13 -4.40 -12.49
N PRO A 173 -15.79 -5.51 -12.12
CA PRO A 173 -15.09 -6.66 -11.54
C PRO A 173 -13.90 -7.06 -12.42
N GLY A 174 -12.74 -7.28 -11.81
CA GLY A 174 -11.49 -7.55 -12.49
C GLY A 174 -10.69 -6.33 -12.91
N ASP A 175 -11.25 -5.13 -12.90
CA ASP A 175 -10.46 -3.93 -13.21
C ASP A 175 -9.44 -3.65 -12.11
N GLU A 176 -8.25 -3.26 -12.53
CA GLU A 176 -7.16 -2.86 -11.66
C GLU A 176 -7.40 -1.49 -11.00
N PHE A 177 -6.99 -1.38 -9.75
CA PHE A 177 -6.78 -0.10 -9.07
C PHE A 177 -5.55 -0.18 -8.17
N LEU A 178 -4.76 0.89 -8.14
CA LEU A 178 -3.57 1.00 -7.30
C LEU A 178 -3.92 1.73 -6.00
N VAL A 179 -3.59 1.12 -4.87
CA VAL A 179 -3.66 1.80 -3.57
C VAL A 179 -2.42 2.67 -3.40
N VAL A 180 -2.63 3.94 -3.06
CA VAL A 180 -1.57 4.93 -2.88
C VAL A 180 -1.76 5.65 -1.57
N ILE A 181 -0.73 5.71 -0.72
CA ILE A 181 -0.80 6.49 0.52
C ILE A 181 -0.38 7.94 0.23
N LEU A 182 -1.16 8.90 0.71
CA LEU A 182 -0.89 10.35 0.62
C LEU A 182 -0.60 10.92 2.02
N ASN A 183 -0.03 12.12 2.10
CA ASN A 183 0.26 12.80 3.37
C ASN A 183 1.18 11.97 4.29
N THR A 184 2.26 11.42 3.73
CA THR A 184 3.06 10.33 4.34
C THR A 184 3.71 10.72 5.66
N ALA A 185 3.98 12.01 5.87
CA ALA A 185 4.47 12.55 7.15
C ALA A 185 3.44 12.42 8.30
N LYS A 186 2.17 12.12 8.00
CA LYS A 186 1.10 11.90 8.98
C LYS A 186 0.91 10.43 9.35
N ILE A 187 1.65 9.51 8.74
CA ILE A 187 1.64 8.10 9.14
C ILE A 187 2.29 7.99 10.52
N PRO A 188 1.59 7.47 11.55
CA PRO A 188 2.16 7.30 12.87
C PRO A 188 3.23 6.19 12.87
N ALA A 189 4.19 6.27 13.78
CA ALA A 189 5.22 5.23 13.93
C ALA A 189 4.64 3.90 14.45
N GLU A 190 3.57 3.99 15.25
CA GLU A 190 2.89 2.86 15.88
C GLU A 190 1.40 3.20 16.02
N TYR A 191 0.55 2.17 16.16
CA TYR A 191 -0.87 2.39 16.43
C TYR A 191 -1.04 3.13 17.76
N ALA A 192 -1.94 4.12 17.79
CA ALA A 192 -2.27 4.78 19.04
C ALA A 192 -2.81 3.74 20.04
N LYS A 193 -2.25 3.72 21.25
CA LYS A 193 -2.77 2.91 22.34
C LYS A 193 -4.13 3.50 22.72
N GLY A 194 -5.19 2.73 22.47
CA GLY A 194 -6.56 3.06 22.87
C GLY A 194 -6.78 2.95 24.37
#